data_AF-A0A3D6BI02-F1
#
_entry.id   AF-A0A3D6BI02-F1
#
_cell.length_a   1.000
_cell.length_b   1.000
_cell.length_c   1.000
_cell.angle_alpha   90.00
_cell.angle_beta   90.00
_cell.angle_gamma   90.00
#
_symmetry.space_group_name_H-M   'P 1'
#
loop_
_entity.id
_entity.type
_entity.pdbx_description
1 polymer ?
#
loop_
_entity_poly.entity_id
_entity_poly.type
_entity_poly.pdbx_seq_one_letter_code
_entity_poly.pdbx_strand_id
1 'polypeptide(L)'
;MKAIIMAGGEGRRLKPITGDMPKPLVPLCGRPVMEHIILLLRRHGITDICAALKYRPDDIKNYFGSGEKLGVRLEYRIEQTALGTAGGVKNCADFYGSEDFLVISGDAACDIDLSKLIAEHKRRSPAATIALCPEPEPLRYGLALCDREGFIRSFIEKPDWRHVVTNLVNTGIYIISPRAMELVPKNTEFDFAKDLFPRLLDKGEKLLGVPCDGYWCDIGTPKSYYECCADALSGKLNIELAGGFEADVAGECSDPECECMEHADCGCTDRARLMDRISSAFLELGADYSDGFRLKGDGYELRISPLSGCKKLRIAANAKDTETAHELAEAACLLAGELEKRLD
;
A
#
# COMPACT_ATOMS: atom_id res chain seq x y z
N MET A 1 -5.06 1.66 -23.16
CA MET A 1 -3.97 2.24 -22.36
C MET A 1 -3.29 1.10 -21.63
N LYS A 2 -1.96 1.10 -21.58
CA LYS A 2 -1.16 0.09 -20.87
C LYS A 2 -0.82 0.58 -19.46
N ALA A 3 -0.49 -0.32 -18.54
CA ALA A 3 -0.01 0.03 -17.21
C ALA A 3 1.32 -0.63 -16.84
N ILE A 4 2.08 0.05 -16.00
CA ILE A 4 3.31 -0.44 -15.40
C ILE A 4 3.19 -0.43 -13.89
N ILE A 5 3.43 -1.58 -13.27
CA ILE A 5 3.47 -1.72 -11.81
C ILE A 5 4.93 -1.66 -11.36
N MET A 6 5.27 -0.71 -10.49
CA MET A 6 6.60 -0.61 -9.88
C MET A 6 6.69 -1.60 -8.70
N ALA A 7 7.23 -2.78 -8.94
CA ALA A 7 7.26 -3.90 -8.00
C ALA A 7 8.70 -4.35 -7.65
N GLY A 8 9.67 -3.42 -7.74
CA GLY A 8 11.08 -3.68 -7.46
C GLY A 8 11.51 -3.49 -6.00
N GLY A 9 10.65 -2.92 -5.15
CA GLY A 9 10.98 -2.57 -3.77
C GLY A 9 11.15 -3.79 -2.86
N GLU A 10 12.20 -3.78 -2.03
CA GLU A 10 12.47 -4.84 -1.03
C GLU A 10 11.54 -4.76 0.19
N GLY A 11 10.85 -3.64 0.42
CA GLY A 11 9.92 -3.52 1.55
C GLY A 11 10.59 -3.57 2.93
N ARG A 12 11.84 -3.07 3.06
CA ARG A 12 12.68 -3.20 4.27
C ARG A 12 11.99 -2.85 5.60
N ARG A 13 11.13 -1.83 5.59
CA ARG A 13 10.39 -1.36 6.77
C ARG A 13 9.25 -2.31 7.18
N LEU A 14 8.77 -3.13 6.26
CA LEU A 14 7.69 -4.11 6.46
C LEU A 14 8.21 -5.54 6.72
N LYS A 15 9.51 -5.79 6.48
CA LYS A 15 10.21 -7.04 6.83
C LYS A 15 9.88 -7.60 8.22
N PRO A 16 9.68 -6.79 9.26
CA PRO A 16 9.29 -7.34 10.55
C PRO A 16 7.99 -8.18 10.45
N ILE A 17 7.03 -7.81 9.62
CA ILE A 17 5.81 -8.60 9.37
C ILE A 17 6.01 -9.65 8.26
N THR A 18 6.73 -9.29 7.20
CA THR A 18 6.69 -10.03 5.94
C THR A 18 7.88 -10.97 5.75
N GLY A 19 8.87 -10.95 6.64
CA GLY A 19 10.13 -11.64 6.47
C GLY A 19 10.78 -11.28 5.13
N ASP A 20 11.13 -12.30 4.35
CA ASP A 20 11.71 -12.16 3.01
C ASP A 20 10.67 -12.13 1.88
N MET A 21 9.37 -12.11 2.19
CA MET A 21 8.33 -12.00 1.17
C MET A 21 8.41 -10.65 0.45
N PRO A 22 8.41 -10.62 -0.90
CA PRO A 22 8.34 -9.37 -1.65
C PRO A 22 7.08 -8.59 -1.30
N LYS A 23 7.21 -7.27 -1.12
CA LYS A 23 6.08 -6.37 -0.80
C LYS A 23 4.84 -6.57 -1.70
N PRO A 24 4.98 -6.76 -3.03
CA PRO A 24 3.84 -7.05 -3.92
C PRO A 24 3.03 -8.31 -3.57
N LEU A 25 3.65 -9.29 -2.91
CA LEU A 25 3.02 -10.55 -2.50
C LEU A 25 2.42 -10.53 -1.09
N VAL A 26 2.63 -9.44 -0.35
CA VAL A 26 2.10 -9.31 1.01
C VAL A 26 0.58 -9.39 0.97
N PRO A 27 -0.05 -10.32 1.73
CA PRO A 27 -1.50 -10.45 1.74
C PRO A 27 -2.16 -9.24 2.37
N LEU A 28 -3.10 -8.60 1.68
CA LEU A 28 -4.04 -7.62 2.20
C LEU A 28 -5.43 -8.25 2.14
N CYS A 29 -6.01 -8.59 3.30
CA CYS A 29 -7.30 -9.28 3.39
C CYS A 29 -7.41 -10.56 2.53
N GLY A 30 -6.36 -11.39 2.56
CA GLY A 30 -6.33 -12.72 1.93
C GLY A 30 -5.93 -12.74 0.45
N ARG A 31 -5.55 -11.60 -0.14
CA ARG A 31 -4.97 -11.54 -1.49
C ARG A 31 -3.72 -10.66 -1.51
N PRO A 32 -2.72 -10.95 -2.34
CA PRO A 32 -1.56 -10.07 -2.51
C PRO A 32 -1.94 -8.63 -2.85
N VAL A 33 -1.20 -7.66 -2.33
CA VAL A 33 -1.39 -6.24 -2.66
C VAL A 33 -1.34 -5.98 -4.16
N MET A 34 -0.40 -6.62 -4.87
CA MET A 34 -0.32 -6.50 -6.33
C MET A 34 -1.51 -7.14 -7.06
N GLU A 35 -2.17 -8.14 -6.46
CA GLU A 35 -3.42 -8.68 -7.01
C GLU A 35 -4.53 -7.64 -6.97
N HIS A 36 -4.70 -6.95 -5.83
CA HIS A 36 -5.66 -5.84 -5.71
C HIS A 36 -5.40 -4.74 -6.74
N ILE A 37 -4.13 -4.39 -6.97
CA ILE A 37 -3.73 -3.42 -7.99
C ILE A 37 -4.12 -3.89 -9.39
N ILE A 38 -3.85 -5.16 -9.73
CA ILE A 38 -4.24 -5.74 -11.03
C ILE A 38 -5.76 -5.71 -11.22
N LEU A 39 -6.53 -6.07 -10.18
CA LEU A 39 -7.99 -6.02 -10.21
C LEU A 39 -8.52 -4.59 -10.35
N LEU A 40 -7.90 -3.61 -9.70
CA LEU A 40 -8.20 -2.19 -9.88
C LEU A 40 -7.96 -1.75 -11.34
N LEU A 41 -6.78 -2.05 -11.89
CA LEU A 41 -6.44 -1.73 -13.29
C LEU A 41 -7.46 -2.34 -14.26
N ARG A 42 -7.79 -3.63 -14.07
CA ARG A 42 -8.78 -4.33 -14.89
C ARG A 42 -10.17 -3.69 -14.79
N ARG A 43 -10.60 -3.29 -13.59
CA ARG A 43 -11.88 -2.59 -13.37
C ARG A 43 -11.99 -1.31 -14.18
N HIS A 44 -10.86 -0.62 -14.39
CA HIS A 44 -10.75 0.58 -15.22
C HIS A 44 -10.38 0.29 -16.70
N GLY A 45 -10.51 -0.97 -17.15
CA GLY A 45 -10.31 -1.37 -18.54
C GLY A 45 -8.85 -1.48 -18.98
N ILE A 46 -7.90 -1.52 -18.05
CA ILE A 46 -6.48 -1.68 -18.33
C ILE A 46 -6.11 -3.15 -18.10
N THR A 47 -5.95 -3.89 -19.20
CA THR A 47 -5.64 -5.33 -19.19
C THR A 47 -4.22 -5.66 -19.60
N ASP A 48 -3.49 -4.70 -20.15
CA ASP A 48 -2.14 -4.88 -20.65
C ASP A 48 -1.19 -4.28 -19.62
N ILE A 49 -0.52 -5.14 -18.85
CA ILE A 49 0.25 -4.74 -17.67
C ILE A 49 1.69 -5.25 -17.78
N CYS A 50 2.66 -4.43 -17.38
CA CYS A 50 4.05 -4.83 -17.20
C CYS A 50 4.49 -4.55 -15.76
N ALA A 51 5.11 -5.53 -15.09
CA ALA A 51 5.68 -5.33 -13.77
C ALA A 51 7.21 -5.12 -13.86
N ALA A 52 7.68 -3.99 -13.34
CA ALA A 52 9.10 -3.72 -13.15
C ALA A 52 9.55 -4.35 -11.83
N LEU A 53 10.34 -5.42 -11.91
CA LEU A 53 10.74 -6.25 -10.78
C LEU A 53 12.23 -6.14 -10.48
N LYS A 54 12.62 -6.39 -9.22
CA LYS A 54 14.02 -6.48 -8.80
C LYS A 54 14.22 -7.47 -7.66
N TYR A 55 13.53 -7.26 -6.54
CA TYR A 55 13.66 -8.12 -5.37
C TYR A 55 12.82 -9.40 -5.54
N ARG A 56 13.50 -10.56 -5.50
CA ARG A 56 12.92 -11.92 -5.64
C ARG A 56 11.85 -12.00 -6.76
N PRO A 57 12.22 -11.67 -8.01
CA PRO A 57 11.27 -11.57 -9.11
C PRO A 57 10.59 -12.90 -9.44
N ASP A 58 11.24 -14.02 -9.16
CA ASP A 58 10.69 -15.35 -9.45
C ASP A 58 9.50 -15.69 -8.56
N ASP A 59 9.46 -15.23 -7.30
CA ASP A 59 8.30 -15.44 -6.43
C ASP A 59 7.06 -14.76 -7.01
N ILE A 60 7.21 -13.51 -7.47
CA ILE A 60 6.14 -12.73 -8.09
C ILE A 60 5.68 -13.41 -9.39
N LYS A 61 6.62 -13.80 -10.26
CA LYS A 61 6.31 -14.48 -11.52
C LYS A 61 5.62 -15.83 -11.32
N ASN A 62 6.05 -16.61 -10.32
CA ASN A 62 5.47 -17.91 -10.02
C ASN A 62 4.03 -17.78 -9.52
N TYR A 63 3.73 -16.73 -8.74
CA TYR A 63 2.38 -16.46 -8.26
C TYR A 63 1.45 -15.98 -9.40
N PHE A 64 1.85 -14.93 -10.11
CA PHE A 64 0.97 -14.24 -11.06
C PHE A 64 0.97 -14.86 -12.47
N GLY A 65 2.01 -15.60 -12.86
CA GLY A 65 2.11 -16.23 -14.18
C GLY A 65 1.93 -15.22 -15.32
N SER A 66 1.09 -15.55 -16.30
CA SER A 66 0.74 -14.64 -17.41
C SER A 66 -0.32 -13.60 -17.07
N GLY A 67 -0.89 -13.63 -15.86
CA GLY A 67 -2.05 -12.81 -15.46
C GLY A 67 -3.40 -13.32 -15.96
N GLU A 68 -3.44 -14.41 -16.74
CA GLU A 68 -4.66 -14.92 -17.37
C GLU A 68 -5.77 -15.24 -16.36
N LYS A 69 -5.42 -15.82 -15.19
CA LYS A 69 -6.36 -16.11 -14.09
C LYS A 69 -7.03 -14.85 -13.53
N LEU A 70 -6.38 -13.70 -13.66
CA LEU A 70 -6.90 -12.40 -13.22
C LEU A 70 -7.62 -11.63 -14.34
N GLY A 71 -7.66 -12.20 -15.55
CA GLY A 71 -8.28 -11.57 -16.72
C GLY A 71 -7.43 -10.46 -17.35
N VAL A 72 -6.11 -10.52 -17.20
CA VAL A 72 -5.16 -9.55 -17.76
C VAL A 72 -4.01 -10.25 -18.48
N ARG A 73 -3.22 -9.51 -19.25
CA ARG A 73 -1.93 -9.95 -19.78
C ARG A 73 -0.81 -9.25 -19.02
N LEU A 74 -0.02 -10.05 -18.32
CA LEU A 74 1.09 -9.59 -17.50
C LEU A 74 2.44 -9.94 -18.14
N GLU A 75 3.25 -8.91 -18.34
CA GLU A 75 4.66 -9.03 -18.70
C GLU A 75 5.56 -8.60 -17.53
N TYR A 76 6.83 -8.99 -17.58
CA TYR A 76 7.80 -8.68 -16.54
C TYR A 76 9.06 -8.08 -17.16
N ARG A 77 9.65 -7.10 -16.48
CA ARG A 77 11.00 -6.60 -16.77
C ARG A 77 11.79 -6.66 -15.46
N ILE A 78 12.93 -7.35 -15.48
CA ILE A 78 13.74 -7.59 -14.28
C ILE A 78 14.94 -6.66 -14.32
N GLU A 79 15.03 -5.79 -13.33
CA GLU A 79 16.18 -4.92 -13.11
C GLU A 79 17.33 -5.72 -12.48
N GLN A 80 18.51 -5.66 -13.11
CA GLN A 80 19.74 -6.27 -12.57
C GLN A 80 20.36 -5.41 -11.46
N THR A 81 20.20 -4.10 -11.55
CA THR A 81 20.67 -3.10 -10.58
C THR A 81 19.49 -2.23 -10.15
N ALA A 82 19.58 -1.51 -9.02
CA ALA A 82 18.52 -0.54 -8.69
C ALA A 82 18.57 0.61 -9.69
N LEU A 83 17.51 0.79 -10.48
CA LEU A 83 17.43 1.91 -11.44
C LEU A 83 16.55 3.06 -10.93
N GLY A 84 16.10 3.00 -9.68
CA GLY A 84 15.14 3.98 -9.17
C GLY A 84 13.75 3.81 -9.81
N THR A 85 12.79 4.57 -9.32
CA THR A 85 11.38 4.44 -9.71
C THR A 85 11.14 4.76 -11.20
N ALA A 86 11.73 5.84 -11.71
CA ALA A 86 11.59 6.23 -13.12
C ALA A 86 12.50 5.41 -14.05
N GLY A 87 13.71 5.04 -13.60
CA GLY A 87 14.60 4.17 -14.37
C GLY A 87 14.05 2.75 -14.53
N GLY A 88 13.40 2.19 -13.50
CA GLY A 88 12.68 0.92 -13.59
C GLY A 88 11.56 0.95 -14.63
N VAL A 89 10.76 2.03 -14.65
CA VAL A 89 9.74 2.24 -15.70
C VAL A 89 10.38 2.44 -17.07
N LYS A 90 11.55 3.09 -17.18
CA LYS A 90 12.27 3.26 -18.45
C LYS A 90 12.67 1.92 -19.10
N ASN A 91 12.89 0.87 -18.31
CA ASN A 91 13.15 -0.48 -18.84
C ASN A 91 11.94 -1.14 -19.50
N CYS A 92 10.74 -0.58 -19.32
CA CYS A 92 9.52 -1.04 -19.96
C CYS A 92 9.18 -0.24 -21.23
N ALA A 93 10.16 0.46 -21.82
CA ALA A 93 9.95 1.34 -22.99
C ALA A 93 9.44 0.62 -24.23
N ASP A 94 9.90 -0.61 -24.45
CA ASP A 94 9.40 -1.48 -25.50
C ASP A 94 7.92 -1.87 -25.28
N PHE A 95 7.50 -1.98 -24.01
CA PHE A 95 6.14 -2.30 -23.64
C PHE A 95 5.19 -1.12 -23.83
N TYR A 96 5.48 0.08 -23.29
CA TYR A 96 4.57 1.22 -23.42
C TYR A 96 4.60 1.88 -24.81
N GLY A 97 5.73 1.82 -25.53
CA GLY A 97 5.85 2.33 -26.89
C GLY A 97 5.65 3.85 -26.97
N SER A 98 4.72 4.28 -27.83
CA SER A 98 4.46 5.70 -28.12
C SER A 98 3.11 6.21 -27.61
N GLU A 99 2.41 5.44 -26.77
CA GLU A 99 1.13 5.84 -26.18
C GLU A 99 1.29 6.27 -24.72
N ASP A 100 0.42 7.17 -24.24
CA ASP A 100 0.32 7.47 -22.81
C ASP A 100 0.02 6.18 -22.03
N PHE A 101 0.65 6.04 -20.87
CA PHE A 101 0.57 4.84 -20.05
C PHE A 101 0.43 5.19 -18.58
N LEU A 102 -0.16 4.27 -17.82
CA LEU A 102 -0.33 4.41 -16.38
C LEU A 102 0.87 3.78 -15.66
N VAL A 103 1.34 4.42 -14.59
CA VAL A 103 2.31 3.88 -13.65
C VAL A 103 1.63 3.81 -12.28
N ILE A 104 1.81 2.71 -11.56
CA ILE A 104 1.29 2.54 -10.20
C ILE A 104 2.34 1.85 -9.34
N SER A 105 2.49 2.31 -8.09
CA SER A 105 3.35 1.66 -7.12
C SER A 105 2.79 0.28 -6.75
N GLY A 106 3.63 -0.75 -6.71
CA GLY A 106 3.25 -2.14 -6.42
C GLY A 106 2.85 -2.42 -4.97
N ASP A 107 2.79 -1.37 -4.16
CA ASP A 107 2.50 -1.38 -2.73
C ASP A 107 1.42 -0.35 -2.33
N ALA A 108 0.69 0.19 -3.31
CA ALA A 108 -0.43 1.08 -3.06
C ALA A 108 -1.71 0.25 -2.81
N ALA A 109 -2.20 0.27 -1.57
CA ALA A 109 -3.57 -0.16 -1.28
C ALA A 109 -4.51 1.01 -1.59
N CYS A 110 -5.31 0.88 -2.65
CA CYS A 110 -6.16 1.97 -3.12
C CYS A 110 -7.36 1.49 -3.93
N ASP A 111 -8.37 2.35 -4.02
CA ASP A 111 -9.57 2.18 -4.86
C ASP A 111 -9.88 3.44 -5.69
N ILE A 112 -8.83 4.24 -5.95
CA ILE A 112 -8.90 5.50 -6.70
C ILE A 112 -9.53 5.29 -8.09
N ASP A 113 -10.40 6.22 -8.49
CA ASP A 113 -10.94 6.26 -9.85
C ASP A 113 -9.87 6.62 -10.90
N LEU A 114 -9.25 5.59 -11.47
CA LEU A 114 -8.23 5.74 -12.51
C LEU A 114 -8.82 6.30 -13.81
N SER A 115 -10.10 6.09 -14.09
CA SER A 115 -10.76 6.60 -15.30
C SER A 115 -10.81 8.12 -15.28
N LYS A 116 -11.08 8.73 -14.12
CA LYS A 116 -11.01 10.19 -13.93
C LYS A 116 -9.62 10.73 -14.21
N LEU A 117 -8.58 10.08 -13.65
CA LEU A 117 -7.18 10.48 -13.86
C LEU A 117 -6.78 10.45 -15.35
N ILE A 118 -7.19 9.39 -16.06
CA ILE A 118 -6.96 9.22 -17.50
C ILE A 118 -7.69 10.30 -18.31
N ALA A 119 -8.94 10.61 -17.97
CA ALA A 119 -9.74 11.63 -18.65
C ALA A 119 -9.11 13.03 -18.49
N GLU A 120 -8.65 13.35 -17.29
CA GLU A 120 -7.93 14.60 -17.00
C GLU A 120 -6.64 14.74 -17.80
N HIS A 121 -5.83 13.67 -17.84
CA HIS A 121 -4.61 13.63 -18.63
C HIS A 121 -4.89 13.86 -20.11
N LYS A 122 -5.86 13.13 -20.68
CA LYS A 122 -6.24 13.28 -22.10
C LYS A 122 -6.73 14.68 -22.43
N ARG A 123 -7.52 15.29 -21.54
CA ARG A 123 -8.10 16.63 -21.76
C ARG A 123 -7.05 17.74 -21.73
N ARG A 124 -6.08 17.66 -20.81
CA ARG A 124 -5.11 18.73 -20.55
C ARG A 124 -3.75 18.50 -21.22
N SER A 125 -3.49 17.26 -21.66
CA SER A 125 -2.27 16.77 -22.31
C SER A 125 -0.95 17.19 -21.63
N PRO A 126 -0.81 17.09 -20.29
CA PRO A 126 0.45 17.38 -19.60
C PRO A 126 1.51 16.31 -19.93
N ALA A 127 2.77 16.55 -19.56
CA ALA A 127 3.82 15.53 -19.66
C ALA A 127 3.58 14.38 -18.67
N ALA A 128 3.04 14.71 -17.49
CA ALA A 128 2.56 13.74 -16.52
C ALA A 128 1.34 14.27 -15.76
N THR A 129 0.45 13.36 -15.41
CA THR A 129 -0.62 13.59 -14.44
C THR A 129 -0.36 12.73 -13.21
N ILE A 130 -0.39 13.33 -12.03
CA ILE A 130 -0.08 12.69 -10.76
C ILE A 130 -1.35 12.64 -9.92
N ALA A 131 -1.75 11.45 -9.47
CA ALA A 131 -2.79 11.34 -8.46
C ALA A 131 -2.21 11.80 -7.11
N LEU A 132 -2.92 12.71 -6.44
CA LEU A 132 -2.52 13.28 -5.16
C LEU A 132 -3.56 12.94 -4.12
N CYS A 133 -3.17 12.62 -2.89
CA CYS A 133 -4.12 12.42 -1.81
C CYS A 133 -3.81 13.36 -0.64
N PRO A 134 -4.82 13.91 0.06
CA PRO A 134 -4.58 14.65 1.30
C PRO A 134 -4.05 13.73 2.39
N GLU A 135 -2.96 14.11 3.05
CA GLU A 135 -2.32 13.34 4.13
C GLU A 135 -2.02 14.26 5.32
N PRO A 136 -2.59 13.99 6.52
CA PRO A 136 -2.30 14.74 7.74
C PRO A 136 -0.82 14.71 8.17
N GLU A 137 -0.10 13.63 7.90
CA GLU A 137 1.32 13.46 8.26
C GLU A 137 2.21 13.30 7.01
N PRO A 138 2.43 14.37 6.24
CA PRO A 138 2.90 14.25 4.88
C PRO A 138 4.43 14.15 4.75
N LEU A 139 5.17 14.16 5.88
CA LEU A 139 6.64 14.21 5.92
C LEU A 139 7.32 13.00 5.25
N ARG A 140 6.60 11.87 5.16
CA ARG A 140 7.13 10.63 4.57
C ARG A 140 7.06 10.59 3.04
N TYR A 141 6.39 11.58 2.43
CA TYR A 141 6.02 11.59 1.02
C TYR A 141 6.55 12.82 0.29
N GLY A 142 6.43 12.80 -1.03
CA GLY A 142 6.64 13.99 -1.86
C GLY A 142 5.41 14.87 -1.88
N LEU A 143 5.56 16.17 -1.62
CA LEU A 143 4.47 17.14 -1.68
C LEU A 143 4.36 17.76 -3.07
N ALA A 144 3.13 17.94 -3.54
CA ALA A 144 2.86 18.62 -4.79
C ALA A 144 2.09 19.92 -4.54
N LEU A 145 2.76 21.06 -4.74
CA LEU A 145 2.12 22.36 -4.69
C LEU A 145 1.49 22.67 -6.05
N CYS A 146 0.16 22.68 -6.10
CA CYS A 146 -0.60 22.98 -7.30
C CYS A 146 -1.06 24.45 -7.33
N ASP A 147 -1.16 25.03 -8.52
CA ASP A 147 -1.89 26.28 -8.71
C ASP A 147 -3.41 26.07 -8.76
N ARG A 148 -4.17 27.15 -8.98
CA ARG A 148 -5.65 27.12 -9.04
C ARG A 148 -6.19 26.29 -10.22
N GLU A 149 -5.36 26.02 -11.21
CA GLU A 149 -5.69 25.23 -12.39
C GLU A 149 -5.30 23.74 -12.25
N GLY A 150 -4.72 23.36 -11.09
CA GLY A 150 -4.24 22.02 -10.80
C GLY A 150 -2.85 21.71 -11.36
N PHE A 151 -2.16 22.67 -11.98
CA PHE A 151 -0.80 22.42 -12.45
C PHE A 151 0.19 22.51 -11.30
N ILE A 152 1.08 21.53 -11.21
CA ILE A 152 2.11 21.47 -10.18
C ILE A 152 3.17 22.54 -10.48
N ARG A 153 3.45 23.38 -9.48
CA ARG A 153 4.44 24.46 -9.53
C ARG A 153 5.71 24.12 -8.77
N SER A 154 5.60 23.26 -7.77
CA SER A 154 6.74 22.78 -6.99
C SER A 154 6.47 21.37 -6.49
N PHE A 155 7.53 20.56 -6.49
CA PHE A 155 7.54 19.22 -5.94
C PHE A 155 8.61 19.15 -4.85
N ILE A 156 8.23 18.75 -3.63
CA ILE A 156 9.11 18.76 -2.46
C ILE A 156 9.17 17.35 -1.89
N GLU A 157 10.26 16.62 -2.14
CA GLU A 157 10.42 15.24 -1.66
C GLU A 157 10.81 15.19 -0.19
N LYS A 158 9.99 14.50 0.64
CA LYS A 158 10.26 14.21 2.06
C LYS A 158 10.68 15.45 2.86
N PRO A 159 9.79 16.45 2.98
CA PRO A 159 10.09 17.71 3.65
C PRO A 159 10.28 17.52 5.16
N ASP A 160 10.91 18.50 5.80
CA ASP A 160 10.70 18.75 7.22
C ASP A 160 9.47 19.65 7.43
N TRP A 161 8.99 19.76 8.67
CA TRP A 161 7.79 20.56 9.01
C TRP A 161 7.86 22.02 8.56
N ARG A 162 9.05 22.64 8.46
CA ARG A 162 9.20 24.04 8.03
C ARG A 162 8.95 24.22 6.54
N HIS A 163 9.02 23.14 5.77
CA HIS A 163 8.83 23.12 4.33
C HIS A 163 7.48 22.53 3.90
N VAL A 164 6.61 22.17 4.85
CA VAL A 164 5.25 21.71 4.56
C VAL A 164 4.37 22.90 4.19
N VAL A 165 4.04 23.00 2.90
CA VAL A 165 3.20 24.09 2.33
C VAL A 165 1.87 23.60 1.76
N THR A 166 1.65 22.29 1.78
CA THR A 166 0.45 21.60 1.31
C THR A 166 0.38 20.23 2.00
N ASN A 167 -0.82 19.67 2.10
CA ASN A 167 -1.04 18.29 2.55
C ASN A 167 -1.28 17.32 1.38
N LEU A 168 -1.18 17.78 0.12
CA LEU A 168 -1.32 16.91 -1.04
C LEU A 168 -0.02 16.15 -1.29
N VAL A 169 -0.06 14.84 -1.06
CA VAL A 169 1.08 13.95 -1.22
C VAL A 169 1.02 13.18 -2.53
N ASN A 170 2.19 12.86 -3.06
CA ASN A 170 2.38 11.98 -4.18
C ASN A 170 2.05 10.53 -3.82
N THR A 171 1.14 9.93 -4.59
CA THR A 171 0.63 8.58 -4.36
C THR A 171 1.47 7.48 -5.02
N GLY A 172 2.40 7.83 -5.90
CA GLY A 172 3.06 6.84 -6.77
C GLY A 172 2.20 6.36 -7.94
N ILE A 173 1.07 7.02 -8.21
CA ILE A 173 0.16 6.73 -9.32
C ILE A 173 0.19 7.88 -10.33
N TYR A 174 0.55 7.55 -11.58
CA TYR A 174 0.80 8.54 -12.63
C TYR A 174 0.18 8.12 -13.95
N ILE A 175 -0.26 9.08 -14.76
CA ILE A 175 -0.37 8.92 -16.22
C ILE A 175 0.80 9.67 -16.84
N ILE A 176 1.60 8.98 -17.64
CA ILE A 176 2.84 9.50 -18.21
C ILE A 176 2.72 9.54 -19.72
N SER A 177 3.02 10.69 -20.32
CA SER A 177 3.25 10.77 -21.76
C SER A 177 4.67 10.29 -22.11
N PRO A 178 4.87 9.53 -23.20
CA PRO A 178 6.18 9.02 -23.60
C PRO A 178 7.28 10.09 -23.70
N ARG A 179 6.91 11.33 -24.10
CA ARG A 179 7.84 12.48 -24.16
C ARG A 179 8.49 12.80 -22.81
N ALA A 180 7.77 12.59 -21.70
CA ALA A 180 8.34 12.78 -20.37
C ALA A 180 9.49 11.80 -20.11
N MET A 181 9.34 10.56 -20.57
CA MET A 181 10.33 9.51 -20.38
C MET A 181 11.59 9.70 -21.24
N GLU A 182 11.60 10.62 -22.22
CA GLU A 182 12.80 10.95 -22.99
C GLU A 182 13.91 11.57 -22.13
N LEU A 183 13.53 12.24 -21.03
CA LEU A 183 14.47 12.81 -20.06
C LEU A 183 15.09 11.76 -19.13
N VAL A 184 14.55 10.55 -19.09
CA VAL A 184 15.04 9.47 -18.22
C VAL A 184 16.19 8.75 -18.92
N PRO A 185 17.43 8.82 -18.39
CA PRO A 185 18.57 8.11 -18.95
C PRO A 185 18.37 6.59 -18.86
N LYS A 186 18.86 5.86 -19.86
CA LYS A 186 18.84 4.39 -19.83
C LYS A 186 19.84 3.86 -18.81
N ASN A 187 19.52 2.74 -18.16
CA ASN A 187 20.41 2.00 -17.25
C ASN A 187 21.06 2.85 -16.15
N THR A 188 20.36 3.89 -15.68
CA THR A 188 20.85 4.82 -14.66
C THR A 188 19.81 4.92 -13.55
N GLU A 189 20.26 5.02 -12.31
CA GLU A 189 19.38 5.28 -11.17
C GLU A 189 18.71 6.65 -11.34
N PHE A 190 17.37 6.64 -11.39
CA PHE A 190 16.57 7.84 -11.65
C PHE A 190 15.17 7.69 -11.05
N ASP A 191 14.74 8.69 -10.27
CA ASP A 191 13.46 8.67 -9.57
C ASP A 191 12.45 9.66 -10.14
N PHE A 192 11.16 9.32 -10.07
CA PHE A 192 10.07 10.21 -10.51
C PHE A 192 10.08 11.53 -9.72
N ALA A 193 9.95 11.40 -8.40
CA ALA A 193 9.79 12.51 -7.47
C ALA A 193 11.06 13.37 -7.32
N LYS A 194 12.22 12.71 -7.24
CA LYS A 194 13.51 13.37 -6.97
C LYS A 194 14.18 13.91 -8.23
N ASP A 195 14.02 13.25 -9.37
CA ASP A 195 14.75 13.60 -10.60
C ASP A 195 13.83 14.03 -11.76
N LEU A 196 12.84 13.22 -12.13
CA LEU A 196 12.06 13.45 -13.35
C LEU A 196 11.14 14.67 -13.25
N PHE A 197 10.32 14.76 -12.20
CA PHE A 197 9.34 15.83 -12.06
C PHE A 197 10.01 17.20 -11.93
N PRO A 198 11.06 17.40 -11.09
CA PRO A 198 11.79 18.67 -11.07
C PRO A 198 12.36 19.05 -12.44
N ARG A 199 12.96 18.10 -13.18
CA ARG A 199 13.52 18.37 -14.51
C ARG A 199 12.46 18.71 -15.56
N LEU A 200 11.27 18.12 -15.48
CA LEU A 200 10.16 18.48 -16.36
C LEU A 200 9.71 19.92 -16.10
N LEU A 201 9.58 20.31 -14.83
CA LEU A 201 9.23 21.68 -14.45
C LEU A 201 10.29 22.68 -14.92
N ASP A 202 11.59 22.37 -14.75
CA ASP A 202 12.70 23.22 -15.20
C ASP A 202 12.70 23.42 -16.72
N LYS A 203 12.24 22.42 -17.48
CA LYS A 203 12.08 22.51 -18.94
C LYS A 203 10.77 23.17 -19.39
N GLY A 204 9.93 23.61 -18.47
CA GLY A 204 8.64 24.22 -18.76
C GLY A 204 7.56 23.24 -19.21
N GLU A 205 7.77 21.93 -19.02
CA GLU A 205 6.73 20.93 -19.24
C GLU A 205 5.64 21.04 -18.18
N LYS A 206 4.41 20.72 -18.57
CA LYS A 206 3.25 20.79 -17.67
C LYS A 206 3.13 19.49 -16.89
N LEU A 207 3.01 19.59 -15.57
CA LEU A 207 2.62 18.49 -14.69
C LEU A 207 1.25 18.81 -14.08
N LEU A 208 0.31 17.89 -14.16
CA LEU A 208 -1.03 18.06 -13.61
C LEU A 208 -1.17 17.25 -12.31
N GLY A 209 -1.49 17.91 -11.21
CA GLY A 209 -1.89 17.25 -9.97
C GLY A 209 -3.40 17.07 -9.95
N VAL A 210 -3.87 15.85 -9.69
CA VAL A 210 -5.30 15.55 -9.57
C VAL A 210 -5.53 14.96 -8.18
N PRO A 211 -6.19 15.70 -7.27
CA PRO A 211 -6.67 15.13 -6.03
C PRO A 211 -7.53 13.90 -6.31
N CYS A 212 -7.14 12.79 -5.70
CA CYS A 212 -7.77 11.50 -5.80
C CYS A 212 -9.13 11.54 -5.09
N ASP A 213 -10.15 10.96 -5.70
CA ASP A 213 -11.36 10.55 -4.98
C ASP A 213 -11.17 9.06 -4.66
N GLY A 214 -11.40 8.68 -3.41
CA GLY A 214 -11.21 7.31 -2.93
C GLY A 214 -10.14 7.21 -1.84
N TYR A 215 -9.78 5.98 -1.52
CA TYR A 215 -8.81 5.59 -0.52
C TYR A 215 -7.44 5.37 -1.15
N TRP A 216 -6.40 5.77 -0.42
CA TRP A 216 -5.02 5.44 -0.73
C TRP A 216 -4.19 5.32 0.54
N CYS A 217 -3.34 4.29 0.59
CA CYS A 217 -2.43 4.00 1.68
C CYS A 217 -1.20 3.30 1.10
N ASP A 218 -0.01 3.87 1.32
CA ASP A 218 1.25 3.13 1.15
C ASP A 218 1.40 2.18 2.34
N ILE A 219 1.34 0.87 2.06
CA ILE A 219 1.57 -0.18 3.07
C ILE A 219 3.06 -0.32 3.43
N GLY A 220 3.70 0.79 3.81
CA GLY A 220 5.15 0.91 3.99
C GLY A 220 5.66 0.49 5.37
N THR A 221 4.78 0.33 6.35
CA THR A 221 5.10 0.04 7.76
C THR A 221 4.09 -0.94 8.35
N PRO A 222 4.43 -1.61 9.46
CA PRO A 222 3.48 -2.42 10.22
C PRO A 222 2.16 -1.71 10.53
N LYS A 223 2.24 -0.48 11.04
CA LYS A 223 1.09 0.37 11.33
C LYS A 223 0.19 0.56 10.10
N SER A 224 0.74 1.13 9.02
CA SER A 224 -0.01 1.38 7.79
C SER A 224 -0.60 0.10 7.18
N TYR A 225 0.10 -1.03 7.28
CA TYR A 225 -0.42 -2.32 6.82
C TYR A 225 -1.67 -2.76 7.59
N TYR A 226 -1.63 -2.76 8.93
CA TYR A 226 -2.78 -3.15 9.73
C TYR A 226 -3.93 -2.14 9.67
N GLU A 227 -3.63 -0.84 9.60
CA GLU A 227 -4.62 0.21 9.34
C GLU A 227 -5.32 -0.02 7.99
N CYS A 228 -4.55 -0.30 6.93
CA CYS A 228 -5.07 -0.65 5.62
C CYS A 228 -5.99 -1.90 5.67
N CYS A 229 -5.60 -2.95 6.42
CA CYS A 229 -6.45 -4.12 6.64
C CYS A 229 -7.76 -3.74 7.35
N ALA A 230 -7.69 -2.93 8.41
CA ALA A 230 -8.88 -2.43 9.11
C ALA A 230 -9.75 -1.53 8.22
N ASP A 231 -9.16 -0.70 7.37
CA ASP A 231 -9.91 0.17 6.47
C ASP A 231 -10.61 -0.63 5.35
N ALA A 232 -9.97 -1.68 4.83
CA ALA A 232 -10.62 -2.64 3.94
C ALA A 232 -11.74 -3.41 4.66
N LEU A 233 -11.50 -3.76 5.92
CA LEU A 233 -12.47 -4.41 6.79
C LEU A 233 -13.54 -3.44 7.34
N SER A 234 -13.45 -2.13 7.16
CA SER A 234 -14.56 -1.21 7.47
C SER A 234 -15.32 -0.78 6.23
N GLY A 235 -14.84 -1.15 5.05
CA GLY A 235 -15.39 -0.71 3.77
C GLY A 235 -14.96 0.71 3.38
N LYS A 236 -14.04 1.34 4.13
CA LYS A 236 -13.40 2.59 3.71
C LYS A 236 -12.50 2.38 2.50
N LEU A 237 -11.81 1.25 2.43
CA LEU A 237 -11.10 0.78 1.24
C LEU A 237 -11.94 -0.28 0.53
N ASN A 238 -12.38 0.02 -0.68
CA ASN A 238 -13.24 -0.84 -1.49
C ASN A 238 -12.42 -1.81 -2.37
N ILE A 239 -12.05 -2.95 -1.78
CA ILE A 239 -11.33 -4.04 -2.44
C ILE A 239 -12.12 -5.35 -2.37
N GLU A 240 -11.83 -6.27 -3.29
CA GLU A 240 -12.40 -7.61 -3.28
C GLU A 240 -11.73 -8.47 -2.22
N LEU A 241 -12.47 -8.84 -1.17
CA LEU A 241 -11.98 -9.73 -0.13
C LEU A 241 -11.86 -11.17 -0.68
N ALA A 242 -10.93 -11.96 -0.16
CA ALA A 242 -10.96 -13.40 -0.39
C ALA A 242 -12.20 -14.00 0.31
N GLY A 243 -12.94 -14.89 -0.36
CA GLY A 243 -14.16 -15.50 0.19
C GLY A 243 -13.85 -16.34 1.43
N GLY A 244 -14.63 -16.16 2.50
CA GLY A 244 -14.45 -16.85 3.78
C GLY A 244 -14.95 -16.10 5.04
N PHE A 245 -15.53 -14.92 4.90
CA PHE A 245 -15.96 -14.08 6.03
C PHE A 245 -17.49 -13.92 6.05
N GLU A 246 -18.21 -14.75 6.83
CA GLU A 246 -19.65 -14.58 7.10
C GLU A 246 -19.95 -14.58 8.62
N ALA A 247 -20.93 -13.77 9.04
CA ALA A 247 -21.14 -13.19 10.38
C ALA A 247 -22.55 -13.43 10.95
N ASP A 248 -22.70 -13.37 12.29
CA ASP A 248 -23.99 -13.36 13.03
C ASP A 248 -23.80 -12.97 14.54
N VAL A 249 -24.86 -12.41 15.16
CA VAL A 249 -24.90 -11.20 16.04
C VAL A 249 -24.66 -11.31 17.59
N ALA A 250 -23.95 -10.29 18.11
CA ALA A 250 -23.83 -9.54 19.39
C ALA A 250 -24.14 -10.04 20.85
N GLY A 251 -23.35 -9.50 21.80
CA GLY A 251 -23.67 -9.27 23.23
C GLY A 251 -22.51 -8.80 24.15
N GLU A 252 -22.63 -7.62 24.79
CA GLU A 252 -21.62 -6.90 25.62
C GLU A 252 -21.32 -7.50 27.02
N CYS A 253 -20.10 -7.28 27.57
CA CYS A 253 -19.81 -6.87 28.98
C CYS A 253 -18.29 -6.88 29.32
N SER A 254 -17.93 -6.14 30.38
CA SER A 254 -16.62 -5.68 30.87
C SER A 254 -15.96 -6.54 31.97
N ASP A 255 -14.63 -6.64 31.97
CA ASP A 255 -13.82 -6.87 33.19
C ASP A 255 -12.34 -6.47 32.92
N PRO A 256 -11.54 -6.10 33.94
CA PRO A 256 -10.15 -5.66 33.81
C PRO A 256 -9.17 -6.65 34.45
N GLU A 257 -8.01 -6.88 33.83
CA GLU A 257 -6.72 -7.02 34.55
C GLU A 257 -5.56 -7.35 33.60
N CYS A 258 -4.44 -6.64 33.77
CA CYS A 258 -3.07 -7.16 33.96
C CYS A 258 -1.98 -6.34 33.23
N GLU A 259 -1.24 -5.57 34.03
CA GLU A 259 -0.16 -4.67 33.68
C GLU A 259 1.17 -5.41 33.47
N CYS A 260 1.83 -5.22 32.31
CA CYS A 260 3.30 -5.28 32.14
C CYS A 260 3.80 -5.11 30.68
N MET A 261 2.96 -4.70 29.74
CA MET A 261 3.37 -4.29 28.37
C MET A 261 2.54 -3.09 27.93
N GLU A 262 2.99 -2.33 26.92
CA GLU A 262 2.12 -1.43 26.15
C GLU A 262 0.98 -2.28 25.57
N HIS A 263 -0.25 -2.04 26.04
CA HIS A 263 -1.36 -2.90 25.72
C HIS A 263 -2.62 -2.12 25.39
N ALA A 264 -3.34 -2.60 24.39
CA ALA A 264 -4.69 -2.17 24.06
C ALA A 264 -5.64 -3.34 24.30
N ASP A 265 -6.77 -3.05 24.95
CA ASP A 265 -7.83 -4.03 25.15
C ASP A 265 -8.89 -3.83 24.06
N CYS A 266 -9.07 -4.83 23.19
CA CYS A 266 -10.17 -4.86 22.22
C CYS A 266 -11.35 -5.60 22.85
N GLY A 267 -12.53 -4.97 22.87
CA GLY A 267 -13.77 -5.68 23.21
C GLY A 267 -14.03 -6.81 22.22
N CYS A 268 -14.60 -7.92 22.68
CA CYS A 268 -15.04 -9.00 21.81
C CYS A 268 -16.35 -9.63 22.29
N THR A 269 -17.09 -10.28 21.39
CA THR A 269 -18.37 -10.95 21.71
C THR A 269 -18.18 -12.44 21.97
N ASP A 270 -17.32 -13.09 21.17
CA ASP A 270 -16.85 -14.47 21.34
C ASP A 270 -15.33 -14.54 21.16
N ARG A 271 -14.62 -14.79 22.27
CA ARG A 271 -13.15 -14.87 22.32
C ARG A 271 -12.59 -15.99 21.44
N ALA A 272 -13.25 -17.15 21.38
CA ALA A 272 -12.76 -18.28 20.62
C ALA A 272 -12.89 -18.02 19.11
N ARG A 273 -14.00 -17.41 18.69
CA ARG A 273 -14.27 -17.11 17.27
C ARG A 273 -13.45 -15.92 16.75
N LEU A 274 -13.25 -14.88 17.56
CA LEU A 274 -12.34 -13.78 17.19
C LEU A 274 -10.90 -14.27 17.15
N MET A 275 -10.47 -15.10 18.13
CA MET A 275 -9.15 -15.72 18.09
C MET A 275 -8.99 -16.65 16.88
N ASP A 276 -10.01 -17.37 16.43
CA ASP A 276 -9.97 -18.21 15.21
C ASP A 276 -9.77 -17.36 13.94
N ARG A 277 -10.44 -16.21 13.83
CA ARG A 277 -10.25 -15.27 12.70
C ARG A 277 -8.90 -14.57 12.74
N ILE A 278 -8.45 -14.12 13.91
CA ILE A 278 -7.11 -13.57 14.10
C ILE A 278 -6.07 -14.63 13.75
N SER A 279 -6.26 -15.86 14.24
CA SER A 279 -5.39 -16.99 13.93
C SER A 279 -5.35 -17.23 12.42
N SER A 280 -6.48 -17.21 11.73
CA SER A 280 -6.54 -17.40 10.27
C SER A 280 -5.86 -16.26 9.48
N ALA A 281 -6.10 -14.99 9.86
CA ALA A 281 -5.51 -13.82 9.21
C ALA A 281 -3.98 -13.74 9.40
N PHE A 282 -3.46 -14.34 10.47
CA PHE A 282 -2.04 -14.29 10.81
C PHE A 282 -1.31 -15.64 10.74
N LEU A 283 -2.00 -16.74 10.42
CA LEU A 283 -1.42 -18.06 10.15
C LEU A 283 -0.40 -17.97 9.01
N GLU A 284 -0.71 -17.17 7.99
CA GLU A 284 0.14 -16.91 6.83
C GLU A 284 1.36 -16.03 7.16
N LEU A 285 1.39 -15.41 8.33
CA LEU A 285 2.49 -14.59 8.85
C LEU A 285 3.40 -15.34 9.83
N GLY A 286 3.21 -16.65 10.02
CA GLY A 286 4.11 -17.50 10.82
C GLY A 286 3.91 -17.41 12.35
N ALA A 287 2.68 -17.13 12.80
CA ALA A 287 2.37 -17.02 14.23
C ALA A 287 2.55 -18.33 15.02
N ASP A 288 2.98 -18.19 16.28
CA ASP A 288 3.11 -19.27 17.28
C ASP A 288 1.89 -19.27 18.21
N TYR A 289 1.27 -20.45 18.38
CA TYR A 289 0.02 -20.68 19.11
C TYR A 289 0.20 -21.37 20.47
N SER A 290 1.44 -21.57 20.92
CA SER A 290 1.75 -22.33 22.14
C SER A 290 1.30 -21.69 23.45
N ASP A 291 1.01 -20.38 23.47
CA ASP A 291 0.57 -19.62 24.66
C ASP A 291 -0.19 -18.32 24.26
N GLY A 292 -1.38 -18.50 23.67
CA GLY A 292 -2.09 -17.43 22.96
C GLY A 292 -1.54 -17.22 21.55
N PHE A 293 -1.94 -16.11 20.92
CA PHE A 293 -1.44 -15.73 19.60
C PHE A 293 -0.16 -14.89 19.75
N ARG A 294 0.97 -15.36 19.23
CA ARG A 294 2.24 -14.61 19.23
C ARG A 294 2.79 -14.47 17.81
N LEU A 295 3.01 -13.23 17.38
CA LEU A 295 3.74 -12.89 16.17
C LEU A 295 5.06 -12.26 16.55
N LYS A 296 6.17 -12.88 16.16
CA LYS A 296 7.52 -12.35 16.37
C LYS A 296 8.14 -12.01 15.03
N GLY A 297 8.74 -10.83 14.94
CA GLY A 297 9.62 -10.50 13.82
C GLY A 297 10.84 -9.73 14.28
N ASP A 298 11.64 -9.23 13.34
CA ASP A 298 12.92 -8.61 13.64
C ASP A 298 12.76 -7.31 14.43
N GLY A 299 12.91 -7.41 15.75
CA GLY A 299 12.88 -6.28 16.68
C GLY A 299 11.51 -5.92 17.23
N TYR A 300 10.51 -6.80 17.10
CA TYR A 300 9.22 -6.65 17.78
C TYR A 300 8.54 -8.00 18.06
N GLU A 301 7.65 -7.99 19.04
CA GLU A 301 6.77 -9.10 19.42
C GLU A 301 5.35 -8.55 19.62
N LEU A 302 4.37 -9.11 18.93
CA LEU A 302 2.95 -8.85 19.15
C LEU A 302 2.33 -10.09 19.79
N ARG A 303 1.66 -9.91 20.92
CA ARG A 303 0.92 -10.93 21.62
C ARG A 303 -0.55 -10.54 21.68
N ILE A 304 -1.41 -11.41 21.19
CA ILE A 304 -2.85 -11.30 21.33
C ILE A 304 -3.31 -12.48 22.18
N SER A 305 -3.96 -12.20 23.30
CA SER A 305 -4.47 -13.25 24.17
C SER A 305 -5.83 -12.89 24.74
N PRO A 306 -6.75 -13.87 24.84
CA PRO A 306 -7.99 -13.65 25.57
C PRO A 306 -7.68 -13.36 27.04
N LEU A 307 -8.28 -12.32 27.58
CA LEU A 307 -8.22 -12.06 29.01
C LEU A 307 -9.17 -12.99 29.77
N SER A 308 -8.69 -13.54 30.88
CA SER A 308 -9.53 -14.25 31.83
C SER A 308 -10.48 -13.27 32.52
N GLY A 309 -11.73 -13.67 32.77
CA GLY A 309 -12.71 -12.83 33.48
C GLY A 309 -13.51 -11.87 32.61
N CYS A 310 -12.98 -11.38 31.48
CA CYS A 310 -13.70 -10.49 30.55
C CYS A 310 -13.82 -10.99 29.13
N LYS A 311 -14.74 -10.36 28.38
CA LYS A 311 -14.80 -10.47 26.92
C LYS A 311 -13.90 -9.43 26.24
N LYS A 312 -12.61 -9.46 26.55
CA LYS A 312 -11.61 -8.63 25.87
C LYS A 312 -10.46 -9.49 25.39
N LEU A 313 -9.89 -9.10 24.26
CA LEU A 313 -8.56 -9.53 23.87
C LEU A 313 -7.57 -8.47 24.33
N ARG A 314 -6.49 -8.89 24.99
CA ARG A 314 -5.34 -8.03 25.20
C ARG A 314 -4.41 -8.17 24.02
N ILE A 315 -4.07 -7.02 23.45
CA ILE A 315 -3.06 -6.88 22.42
C ILE A 315 -1.89 -6.18 23.06
N ALA A 316 -0.81 -6.91 23.30
CA ALA A 316 0.42 -6.40 23.84
C ALA A 316 1.49 -6.39 22.75
N ALA A 317 2.20 -5.28 22.62
CA ALA A 317 3.30 -5.16 21.69
C ALA A 317 4.59 -4.79 22.43
N ASN A 318 5.70 -5.34 21.96
CA ASN A 318 7.03 -4.97 22.36
C ASN A 318 7.84 -4.65 21.09
N ALA A 319 8.61 -3.56 21.09
CA ALA A 319 9.43 -3.14 19.97
C ALA A 319 10.73 -2.49 20.47
N LYS A 320 11.60 -2.06 19.55
CA LYS A 320 12.87 -1.39 19.91
C LYS A 320 12.69 -0.09 20.69
N ASP A 321 11.55 0.57 20.52
CA ASP A 321 11.15 1.76 21.24
C ASP A 321 9.66 1.71 21.59
N THR A 322 9.30 2.44 22.66
CA THR A 322 7.95 2.42 23.25
C THR A 322 6.89 2.98 22.31
N GLU A 323 7.24 3.99 21.49
CA GLU A 323 6.32 4.60 20.52
C GLU A 323 5.91 3.60 19.43
N THR A 324 6.90 2.90 18.84
CA THR A 324 6.63 1.83 17.87
C THR A 324 5.81 0.68 18.47
N ALA A 325 6.06 0.34 19.74
CA ALA A 325 5.27 -0.68 20.43
C ALA A 325 3.81 -0.22 20.61
N HIS A 326 3.60 1.02 21.05
CA HIS A 326 2.27 1.62 21.21
C HIS A 326 1.49 1.63 19.89
N GLU A 327 2.09 2.17 18.83
CA GLU A 327 1.45 2.25 17.50
C GLU A 327 1.08 0.88 16.94
N LEU A 328 1.94 -0.12 17.15
CA LEU A 328 1.66 -1.49 16.72
C LEU A 328 0.50 -2.11 17.50
N ALA A 329 0.44 -1.90 18.82
CA ALA A 329 -0.67 -2.36 19.65
C ALA A 329 -1.99 -1.68 19.27
N GLU A 330 -1.98 -0.37 19.03
CA GLU A 330 -3.16 0.38 18.57
C GLU A 330 -3.63 -0.10 17.19
N ALA A 331 -2.74 -0.26 16.21
CA ALA A 331 -3.10 -0.71 14.87
C ALA A 331 -3.67 -2.14 14.88
N ALA A 332 -3.08 -3.04 15.68
CA ALA A 332 -3.62 -4.38 15.88
C ALA A 332 -4.97 -4.36 16.63
N CYS A 333 -5.19 -3.40 17.53
CA CYS A 333 -6.47 -3.18 18.21
C CYS A 333 -7.55 -2.65 17.26
N LEU A 334 -7.20 -1.73 16.36
CA LEU A 334 -8.08 -1.27 15.29
C LEU A 334 -8.48 -2.44 14.38
N LEU A 335 -7.52 -3.28 13.98
CA LEU A 335 -7.79 -4.47 13.19
C LEU A 335 -8.71 -5.45 13.92
N ALA A 336 -8.40 -5.77 15.18
CA ALA A 336 -9.22 -6.67 16.00
C ALA A 336 -10.64 -6.11 16.20
N GLY A 337 -10.76 -4.80 16.42
CA GLY A 337 -12.03 -4.11 16.55
C GLY A 337 -12.83 -4.08 15.25
N GLU A 338 -12.16 -4.02 14.11
CA GLU A 338 -12.85 -4.11 12.82
C GLU A 338 -13.25 -5.54 12.46
N LEU A 339 -12.39 -6.51 12.77
CA LEU A 339 -12.74 -7.93 12.71
C LEU A 339 -13.94 -8.24 13.63
N GLU A 340 -14.00 -7.61 14.80
CA GLU A 340 -15.09 -7.69 15.77
C GLU A 340 -16.38 -7.06 15.23
N LYS A 341 -16.33 -5.84 14.66
CA LYS A 341 -17.51 -5.22 14.02
C LYS A 341 -18.03 -6.04 12.84
N ARG A 342 -17.12 -6.74 12.15
CA ARG A 342 -17.44 -7.71 11.10
C ARG A 342 -17.77 -9.11 11.62
N LEU A 343 -17.99 -9.26 12.93
CA LEU A 343 -18.71 -10.41 13.48
C LEU A 343 -20.23 -10.27 13.35
N ASP A 344 -20.72 -9.04 13.11
CA ASP A 344 -22.09 -8.72 12.63
C ASP A 344 -22.12 -8.61 11.09
#